data_AF-A0A2S4Q1J2-F1
#
_entry.id   AF-A0A2S4Q1J2-F1
#
_cell.length_a   1.000
_cell.length_b   1.000
_cell.length_c   1.000
_cell.angle_alpha   90.00
_cell.angle_beta   90.00
_cell.angle_gamma   90.00
#
_symmetry.space_group_name_H-M   'P 1'
#
loop_
_entity.id
_entity.type
_entity.pdbx_description
1 polymer ?
#
loop_
_entity_poly.entity_id
_entity_poly.type
_entity_poly.pdbx_seq_one_letter_code
_entity_poly.pdbx_strand_id
1 'polypeptide(L)'
;MLLDFPKYLWAEAIATSVYLYNRTPHRTIDFKTPFELPSGSKLQPRNVEGIFAGYINTSDIFRIYIPSKKVVQDTRQVRFPTAKSEEVMVEFKHLPVPLHIPFSNPINSSLSSPVRTSIPIKIEETPRPFQQPEPFTPSQDSNKPSISVFDVENLQLFCLAILFDSSRLLPSPIFTQNSFVLGTSLALASNFLGKNHLPYQVNKPLPLIIWHGLGDNYKSEGMTNVAALAEVINPGTYTYIIRIEDEPVSDRSVTFFGNITSQIEKVCADLAADPVLSAAPAVDALGFSQGGQFLRGYIERCNNPPVRSLVTFGSQHNGISKFETCSDNDFLCRIALGFLRSNIWSNVVQNYLVPAQYFRDPSKLADYAYYLTSSNFLADINNEREEKNQTYKQNLASLKRFVMYLFQDDETVVPKESGWFAEVNSSTVTPLQERQMYKEDWLGLRTLDEKKALVFKTVPGRHMQLSDDELTEVFKKYFGPLDRKFDKETEISSEYTSIEL
;
A
#
# COMPACT_ATOMS: atom_id res chain seq x y z
N MET A 1 -1.79 18.50 -31.36
CA MET A 1 -2.39 19.48 -30.44
C MET A 1 -1.91 19.36 -28.99
N LEU A 2 -1.50 18.18 -28.48
CA LEU A 2 -0.99 18.04 -27.10
C LEU A 2 0.50 18.37 -26.90
N LEU A 3 1.28 18.52 -27.98
CA LEU A 3 2.73 18.79 -27.89
C LEU A 3 3.06 20.21 -27.41
N ASP A 4 2.11 21.16 -27.53
CA ASP A 4 2.27 22.56 -27.11
C ASP A 4 1.59 22.89 -25.77
N PHE A 5 1.07 21.88 -25.05
CA PHE A 5 0.46 22.14 -23.74
C PHE A 5 1.53 22.45 -22.68
N PRO A 6 1.43 23.58 -21.95
CA PRO A 6 2.47 24.01 -21.04
C PRO A 6 2.78 22.95 -19.97
N LYS A 7 4.06 22.57 -19.85
CA LYS A 7 4.53 21.50 -18.94
C LYS A 7 4.05 21.64 -17.51
N TYR A 8 3.89 22.87 -17.02
CA TYR A 8 3.45 23.15 -15.66
C TYR A 8 1.95 22.92 -15.42
N LEU A 9 1.11 22.92 -16.46
CA LEU A 9 -0.35 22.72 -16.36
C LEU A 9 -0.78 21.26 -16.49
N TRP A 10 0.15 20.37 -16.84
CA TRP A 10 -0.17 18.96 -17.06
C TRP A 10 -0.69 18.28 -15.80
N ALA A 11 -0.24 18.69 -14.63
CA ALA A 11 -0.71 18.13 -13.37
C ALA A 11 -2.17 18.49 -13.09
N GLU A 12 -2.58 19.74 -13.30
CA GLU A 12 -3.95 20.21 -13.13
C GLU A 12 -4.89 19.60 -14.17
N ALA A 13 -4.46 19.51 -15.42
CA ALA A 13 -5.21 18.86 -16.48
C ALA A 13 -5.45 17.37 -16.16
N ILE A 14 -4.44 16.69 -15.60
CA ILE A 14 -4.57 15.29 -15.24
C ILE A 14 -5.38 15.11 -13.95
N ALA A 15 -5.18 15.94 -12.91
CA ALA A 15 -6.00 15.92 -11.70
C ALA A 15 -7.49 16.11 -12.06
N THR A 16 -7.77 17.03 -12.98
CA THR A 16 -9.10 17.23 -13.55
C THR A 16 -9.56 15.98 -14.32
N SER A 17 -8.70 15.36 -15.12
CA SER A 17 -9.06 14.14 -15.85
C SER A 17 -9.34 12.94 -14.95
N VAL A 18 -8.60 12.75 -13.85
CA VAL A 18 -8.82 11.70 -12.85
C VAL A 18 -10.09 11.99 -12.07
N TYR A 19 -10.30 13.25 -11.68
CA TYR A 19 -11.52 13.71 -11.03
C TYR A 19 -12.76 13.42 -11.87
N LEU A 20 -12.71 13.75 -13.17
CA LEU A 20 -13.78 13.50 -14.13
C LEU A 20 -13.95 12.01 -14.40
N TYR A 21 -12.87 11.27 -14.64
CA TYR A 21 -12.90 9.84 -14.94
C TYR A 21 -13.54 9.04 -13.79
N ASN A 22 -13.14 9.33 -12.55
CA ASN A 22 -13.71 8.66 -11.39
C ASN A 22 -15.22 8.96 -11.27
N ARG A 23 -15.70 10.12 -11.73
CA ARG A 23 -17.11 10.54 -11.64
C ARG A 23 -17.93 10.27 -12.90
N THR A 24 -17.33 9.70 -13.94
CA THR A 24 -18.00 9.45 -15.22
C THR A 24 -18.30 7.96 -15.36
N PRO A 25 -19.54 7.59 -15.73
CA PRO A 25 -19.89 6.22 -16.11
C PRO A 25 -19.06 5.70 -17.27
N HIS A 26 -18.48 4.50 -17.15
CA HIS A 26 -17.70 3.89 -18.24
C HIS A 26 -18.32 2.58 -18.73
N ARG A 27 -18.34 2.41 -20.05
CA ARG A 27 -18.90 1.21 -20.70
C ARG A 27 -18.18 -0.08 -20.31
N THR A 28 -16.89 0.00 -19.99
CA THR A 28 -16.07 -1.16 -19.59
C THR A 28 -16.41 -1.71 -18.20
N ILE A 29 -17.16 -0.95 -17.40
CA ILE A 29 -17.59 -1.32 -16.05
C ILE A 29 -19.12 -1.22 -15.93
N ASP A 30 -19.82 -1.61 -17.00
CA ASP A 30 -21.29 -1.68 -17.06
C ASP A 30 -21.98 -0.34 -16.80
N PHE A 31 -21.44 0.76 -17.36
CA PHE A 31 -21.93 2.13 -17.16
C PHE A 31 -22.01 2.55 -15.69
N LYS A 32 -21.18 1.93 -14.85
CA LYS A 32 -20.94 2.39 -13.49
C LYS A 32 -19.78 3.39 -13.49
N THR A 33 -19.73 4.21 -12.45
CA THR A 33 -18.54 4.97 -12.11
C THR A 33 -17.56 4.06 -11.36
N PRO A 34 -16.25 4.31 -11.41
CA PRO A 34 -15.28 3.61 -10.56
C PRO A 34 -15.63 3.65 -9.05
N PHE A 35 -16.42 4.63 -8.59
CA PHE A 35 -16.96 4.70 -7.22
C PHE A 35 -17.97 3.59 -6.87
N GLU A 36 -18.62 3.01 -7.86
CA GLU A 36 -19.69 2.02 -7.68
C GLU A 36 -19.17 0.57 -7.79
N LEU A 37 -17.87 0.38 -7.97
CA LEU A 37 -17.24 -0.93 -8.03
C LEU A 37 -16.76 -1.38 -6.65
N PRO A 38 -17.10 -2.59 -6.18
CA PRO A 38 -16.48 -3.19 -5.01
C PRO A 38 -15.00 -3.44 -5.32
N SER A 39 -14.12 -2.59 -4.82
CA SER A 39 -12.68 -2.81 -4.94
C SER A 39 -12.18 -3.64 -3.76
N GLY A 40 -11.67 -4.84 -4.03
CA GLY A 40 -11.05 -5.69 -3.01
C GLY A 40 -9.89 -4.98 -2.30
N SER A 41 -9.76 -5.19 -0.99
CA SER A 41 -8.70 -4.60 -0.16
C SER A 41 -7.39 -5.37 -0.27
N LYS A 42 -6.27 -4.67 -0.06
CA LYS A 42 -4.90 -5.22 -0.09
C LYS A 42 -4.68 -6.32 0.94
N LEU A 43 -5.49 -6.36 2.01
CA LEU A 43 -5.44 -7.36 3.08
C LEU A 43 -6.50 -8.45 2.98
N GLN A 44 -7.37 -8.42 1.96
CA GLN A 44 -8.27 -9.55 1.77
C GLN A 44 -7.45 -10.79 1.37
N PRO A 45 -7.72 -11.96 1.97
CA PRO A 45 -7.07 -13.19 1.54
C PRO A 45 -7.36 -13.42 0.04
N ARG A 46 -6.33 -13.34 -0.80
CA ARG A 46 -6.42 -13.59 -2.26
C ARG A 46 -6.57 -15.06 -2.61
N ASN A 47 -6.86 -15.90 -1.63
CA ASN A 47 -6.97 -17.34 -1.79
C ASN A 47 -8.29 -17.62 -2.51
N VAL A 48 -8.21 -18.08 -3.75
CA VAL A 48 -9.40 -18.46 -4.52
C VAL A 48 -9.61 -19.96 -4.33
N GLU A 49 -10.71 -20.34 -3.69
CA GLU A 49 -11.09 -21.75 -3.60
C GLU A 49 -11.38 -22.33 -4.98
N GLY A 50 -10.83 -23.51 -5.24
CA GLY A 50 -10.97 -24.19 -6.51
C GLY A 50 -10.88 -25.70 -6.36
N ILE A 51 -11.41 -26.40 -7.35
CA ILE A 51 -11.47 -27.86 -7.41
C ILE A 51 -10.27 -28.34 -8.23
N PHE A 52 -9.49 -29.26 -7.66
CA PHE A 52 -8.39 -29.88 -8.37
C PHE A 52 -8.91 -30.70 -9.56
N ALA A 53 -8.46 -30.35 -10.76
CA ALA A 53 -8.92 -30.93 -12.03
C ALA A 53 -7.84 -31.75 -12.75
N GLY A 54 -6.59 -31.76 -12.28
CA GLY A 54 -5.52 -32.60 -12.80
C GLY A 54 -4.17 -31.91 -12.91
N TYR A 55 -3.25 -32.48 -13.69
CA TYR A 55 -1.91 -31.94 -13.94
C TYR A 55 -1.75 -31.62 -15.43
N ILE A 56 -0.83 -30.70 -15.75
CA ILE A 56 -0.33 -30.58 -17.12
C ILE A 56 0.69 -31.70 -17.35
N ASN A 57 0.47 -32.52 -18.38
CA ASN A 57 1.40 -33.57 -18.81
C ASN A 57 2.71 -32.94 -19.30
N THR A 58 3.61 -32.59 -18.38
CA THR A 58 5.05 -32.24 -18.53
C THR A 58 5.59 -31.37 -17.38
N SER A 59 4.80 -30.99 -16.37
CA SER A 59 5.29 -30.09 -15.30
C SER A 59 4.53 -30.25 -13.98
N ASP A 60 5.13 -29.79 -12.86
CA ASP A 60 4.53 -29.69 -11.53
C ASP A 60 3.46 -28.58 -11.44
N ILE A 61 2.67 -28.40 -12.50
CA ILE A 61 1.61 -27.40 -12.59
C ILE A 61 0.28 -28.09 -12.35
N PHE A 62 -0.43 -27.62 -11.32
CA PHE A 62 -1.78 -28.06 -10.99
C PHE A 62 -2.79 -27.33 -11.87
N ARG A 63 -3.79 -28.07 -12.32
CA ARG A 63 -4.96 -27.53 -13.00
C ARG A 63 -6.10 -27.42 -12.00
N ILE A 64 -6.53 -26.20 -11.71
CA ILE A 64 -7.58 -25.89 -10.73
C ILE A 64 -8.79 -25.29 -11.45
N TYR A 65 -9.94 -25.94 -11.36
CA TYR A 65 -11.20 -25.37 -11.80
C TYR A 65 -11.73 -24.43 -10.70
N ILE A 66 -11.99 -23.17 -11.04
CA ILE A 66 -12.49 -22.17 -10.10
C ILE A 66 -14.01 -21.99 -10.34
N PRO A 67 -14.90 -22.54 -9.49
CA PRO A 67 -16.34 -22.52 -9.75
C PRO A 67 -16.92 -21.11 -9.84
N SER A 68 -16.44 -20.19 -8.98
CA SER A 68 -16.89 -18.79 -8.94
C SER A 68 -16.61 -18.02 -10.23
N LYS A 69 -15.60 -18.45 -11.00
CA LYS A 69 -15.14 -17.80 -12.24
C LYS A 69 -15.43 -18.63 -13.50
N LYS A 70 -15.94 -19.87 -13.34
CA LYS A 70 -16.16 -20.84 -14.42
C LYS A 70 -14.95 -21.00 -15.35
N VAL A 71 -13.75 -20.93 -14.79
CA VAL A 71 -12.49 -20.98 -15.53
C VAL A 71 -11.59 -22.07 -14.95
N VAL A 72 -10.80 -22.68 -15.81
CA VAL A 72 -9.70 -23.55 -15.42
C VAL A 72 -8.42 -22.72 -15.39
N GLN A 73 -7.75 -22.71 -14.25
CA GLN A 73 -6.50 -22.00 -14.05
C GLN A 73 -5.38 -23.00 -13.79
N ASP A 74 -4.29 -22.86 -14.54
CA ASP A 74 -3.07 -23.64 -14.36
C ASP A 74 -2.12 -22.87 -13.41
N THR A 75 -1.75 -23.45 -12.27
CA THR A 75 -0.94 -22.78 -11.23
C THR A 75 -0.02 -23.76 -10.50
N ARG A 76 1.14 -23.28 -10.04
CA ARG A 76 2.08 -24.06 -9.19
C ARG A 76 1.79 -23.91 -7.70
N GLN A 77 1.09 -22.84 -7.31
CA GLN A 77 0.84 -22.48 -5.93
C GLN A 77 -0.55 -22.94 -5.53
N VAL A 78 -0.64 -24.16 -5.01
CA VAL A 78 -1.88 -24.75 -4.49
C VAL A 78 -1.60 -25.31 -3.11
N ARG A 79 -2.36 -24.87 -2.11
CA ARG A 79 -2.36 -25.46 -0.77
C ARG A 79 -3.52 -26.44 -0.68
N PHE A 80 -3.21 -27.72 -0.56
CA PHE A 80 -4.23 -28.72 -0.24
C PHE A 80 -4.48 -28.67 1.27
N PRO A 81 -5.74 -28.53 1.71
CA PRO A 81 -6.06 -28.63 3.12
C PRO A 81 -5.67 -30.02 3.63
N THR A 82 -4.99 -30.06 4.78
CA THR A 82 -4.60 -31.32 5.43
C THR A 82 -5.89 -32.02 5.88
N ALA A 83 -6.22 -33.15 5.26
CA ALA A 83 -7.42 -33.89 5.64
C ALA A 83 -7.33 -34.37 7.09
N LYS A 84 -8.36 -34.09 7.91
CA LYS A 84 -8.70 -34.96 9.04
C LYS A 84 -9.16 -36.28 8.43
N SER A 85 -8.69 -37.40 8.96
CA SER A 85 -8.72 -38.73 8.33
C SER A 85 -10.10 -39.38 8.16
N GLU A 86 -11.19 -38.63 8.20
CA GLU A 86 -12.55 -39.14 8.00
C GLU A 86 -13.31 -38.12 7.13
N GLU A 87 -13.98 -38.60 6.08
CA GLU A 87 -14.67 -37.85 5.01
C GLU A 87 -13.86 -37.57 3.72
N VAL A 88 -13.46 -38.64 3.02
CA VAL A 88 -13.32 -38.60 1.55
C VAL A 88 -14.48 -39.38 0.94
N MET A 89 -15.55 -38.67 0.58
CA MET A 89 -16.64 -39.23 -0.22
C MET A 89 -16.28 -39.09 -1.70
N VAL A 90 -15.86 -40.18 -2.33
CA VAL A 90 -15.66 -40.23 -3.79
C VAL A 90 -17.02 -40.50 -4.45
N GLU A 91 -17.64 -39.44 -4.97
CA GLU A 91 -18.90 -39.57 -5.73
C GLU A 91 -18.59 -39.88 -7.21
N PHE A 92 -18.73 -41.15 -7.61
CA PHE A 92 -18.66 -41.55 -9.02
C PHE A 92 -20.01 -41.33 -9.69
N LYS A 93 -20.18 -40.21 -10.42
CA LYS A 93 -21.29 -40.08 -11.37
C LYS A 93 -21.06 -41.02 -12.55
N HIS A 94 -21.82 -42.12 -12.60
CA HIS A 94 -21.87 -43.02 -13.76
C HIS A 94 -22.45 -42.29 -14.97
N LEU A 95 -21.65 -42.14 -16.03
CA LEU A 95 -22.12 -41.74 -17.35
C LEU A 95 -22.75 -42.96 -18.05
N PRO A 96 -23.92 -42.83 -18.70
CA PRO A 96 -24.56 -43.94 -19.39
C PRO A 96 -23.78 -44.30 -20.67
N VAL A 97 -23.39 -45.57 -20.77
CA VAL A 97 -22.84 -46.20 -21.99
C VAL A 97 -23.98 -46.58 -22.93
N PRO A 98 -23.80 -46.46 -24.27
CA PRO A 98 -24.49 -47.35 -25.19
C PRO A 98 -23.53 -48.15 -26.10
N LEU A 99 -23.62 -49.48 -25.92
CA LEU A 99 -23.81 -50.56 -26.90
C LEU A 99 -22.82 -50.83 -28.07
N HIS A 100 -22.31 -52.07 -28.00
CA HIS A 100 -22.06 -53.09 -29.03
C HIS A 100 -21.03 -52.89 -30.15
N ILE A 101 -19.95 -53.68 -30.08
CA ILE A 101 -19.36 -54.42 -31.22
C ILE A 101 -18.92 -55.83 -30.70
N PRO A 102 -19.15 -56.93 -31.46
CA PRO A 102 -19.15 -58.29 -30.92
C PRO A 102 -17.77 -58.96 -30.85
N PHE A 103 -17.74 -60.03 -30.04
CA PHE A 103 -16.64 -60.95 -29.74
C PHE A 103 -16.00 -61.63 -30.97
N SER A 104 -14.66 -61.79 -30.93
CA SER A 104 -13.97 -63.00 -31.38
C SER A 104 -12.62 -63.20 -30.65
N ASN A 105 -12.67 -64.06 -29.64
CA ASN A 105 -11.71 -65.01 -29.05
C ASN A 105 -10.16 -64.86 -29.03
N PRO A 106 -9.50 -65.53 -28.05
CA PRO A 106 -8.18 -65.17 -27.51
C PRO A 106 -7.07 -66.12 -27.95
N ILE A 107 -5.82 -65.65 -28.01
CA ILE A 107 -4.63 -66.51 -28.02
C ILE A 107 -3.53 -65.92 -27.13
N ASN A 108 -3.11 -66.74 -26.17
CA ASN A 108 -1.94 -66.64 -25.30
C ASN A 108 -0.63 -66.46 -26.09
N SER A 109 0.33 -65.71 -25.54
CA SER A 109 1.58 -66.30 -25.00
C SER A 109 2.66 -65.25 -24.78
N SER A 110 3.08 -65.17 -23.52
CA SER A 110 4.46 -65.07 -23.02
C SER A 110 5.65 -64.79 -23.97
N LEU A 111 6.58 -64.02 -23.38
CA LEU A 111 8.04 -64.19 -23.35
C LEU A 111 8.92 -63.24 -24.19
N SER A 112 9.82 -62.60 -23.43
CA SER A 112 11.21 -62.19 -23.74
C SER A 112 11.51 -61.08 -24.75
N SER A 113 12.17 -60.05 -24.23
CA SER A 113 13.16 -59.13 -24.84
C SER A 113 14.11 -59.84 -25.83
N PRO A 114 14.88 -59.17 -26.74
CA PRO A 114 15.53 -57.87 -26.55
C PRO A 114 15.74 -57.01 -27.84
N VAL A 115 16.52 -55.94 -27.67
CA VAL A 115 17.40 -55.27 -28.67
C VAL A 115 16.95 -53.91 -29.21
N ARG A 116 17.84 -52.97 -28.90
CA ARG A 116 17.96 -51.58 -29.33
C ARG A 116 18.38 -51.52 -30.80
N THR A 117 17.72 -50.72 -31.62
CA THR A 117 18.30 -50.23 -32.88
C THR A 117 17.81 -48.81 -33.16
N SER A 118 18.78 -47.92 -33.27
CA SER A 118 18.69 -46.50 -33.57
C SER A 118 18.46 -46.23 -35.06
N ILE A 119 17.65 -45.22 -35.40
CA ILE A 119 17.64 -44.59 -36.72
C ILE A 119 17.71 -43.06 -36.53
N PRO A 120 18.60 -42.34 -37.26
CA PRO A 120 18.91 -40.93 -37.04
C PRO A 120 17.99 -40.01 -37.83
N ILE A 121 17.68 -38.82 -37.29
CA ILE A 121 17.09 -37.72 -38.07
C ILE A 121 18.09 -36.56 -38.11
N LYS A 122 18.35 -36.13 -39.35
CA LYS A 122 19.33 -35.17 -39.81
C LYS A 122 18.87 -33.74 -39.48
N ILE A 123 19.76 -32.93 -38.92
CA ILE A 123 19.59 -31.49 -38.73
C ILE A 123 20.12 -30.79 -40.00
N GLU A 124 19.37 -29.84 -40.54
CA GLU A 124 19.85 -28.93 -41.59
C GLU A 124 19.54 -27.48 -41.19
N GLU A 125 20.58 -26.66 -41.26
CA GLU A 125 20.70 -25.29 -40.73
C GLU A 125 20.61 -24.25 -41.86
N THR A 126 19.91 -23.14 -41.58
CA THR A 126 20.06 -21.76 -42.13
C THR A 126 19.47 -21.43 -43.54
N PRO A 127 19.34 -20.12 -43.92
CA PRO A 127 18.24 -19.22 -43.55
C PRO A 127 17.55 -18.56 -44.78
N ARG A 128 16.27 -18.15 -44.67
CA ARG A 128 15.56 -17.43 -45.77
C ARG A 128 15.56 -15.90 -45.56
N PRO A 129 15.86 -15.09 -46.59
CA PRO A 129 15.89 -13.62 -46.49
C PRO A 129 14.51 -12.96 -46.66
N PHE A 130 14.40 -11.77 -46.07
CA PHE A 130 13.27 -10.84 -46.04
C PHE A 130 12.74 -10.43 -47.44
N GLN A 131 11.41 -10.34 -47.57
CA GLN A 131 10.73 -9.61 -48.65
C GLN A 131 9.93 -8.44 -48.06
N GLN A 132 10.08 -7.25 -48.65
CA GLN A 132 9.37 -6.03 -48.30
C GLN A 132 7.90 -6.07 -48.78
N PRO A 133 6.94 -5.44 -48.07
CA PRO A 133 5.58 -5.27 -48.56
C PRO A 133 5.41 -3.99 -49.40
N GLU A 134 4.80 -4.14 -50.57
CA GLU A 134 4.31 -3.07 -51.46
C GLU A 134 2.96 -2.49 -50.98
N PRO A 135 2.60 -1.24 -51.35
CA PRO A 135 1.58 -0.43 -50.68
C PRO A 135 0.14 -0.69 -51.16
N PHE A 136 -0.81 -0.68 -50.22
CA PHE A 136 -2.25 -0.76 -50.49
C PHE A 136 -2.86 0.61 -50.83
N THR A 137 -3.66 0.66 -51.90
CA THR A 137 -4.60 1.76 -52.22
C THR A 137 -6.05 1.27 -52.12
N PRO A 138 -7.03 2.15 -51.78
CA PRO A 138 -8.33 1.73 -51.26
C PRO A 138 -9.43 1.67 -52.33
N SER A 139 -10.28 0.63 -52.29
CA SER A 139 -11.53 0.58 -53.05
C SER A 139 -12.72 0.99 -52.19
N GLN A 140 -13.47 1.99 -52.66
CA GLN A 140 -14.81 2.32 -52.20
C GLN A 140 -15.80 1.23 -52.65
N ASP A 141 -16.71 0.82 -51.77
CA ASP A 141 -18.12 0.74 -52.17
C ASP A 141 -19.07 0.80 -50.97
N SER A 142 -20.20 1.44 -51.22
CA SER A 142 -21.23 1.89 -50.27
C SER A 142 -22.43 0.95 -50.22
N ASN A 143 -22.98 0.66 -49.03
CA ASN A 143 -24.43 0.71 -48.72
C ASN A 143 -24.76 0.42 -47.24
N LYS A 144 -25.59 1.30 -46.64
CA LYS A 144 -26.09 1.43 -45.25
C LYS A 144 -27.38 0.58 -45.02
N PRO A 145 -28.02 0.44 -43.81
CA PRO A 145 -28.28 1.51 -42.82
C PRO A 145 -28.21 1.21 -41.29
N SER A 146 -27.79 2.27 -40.56
CA SER A 146 -28.20 2.79 -39.24
C SER A 146 -28.28 1.91 -37.97
N ILE A 147 -27.56 2.31 -36.91
CA ILE A 147 -28.08 2.96 -35.67
C ILE A 147 -26.94 3.76 -35.02
N SER A 148 -27.24 4.99 -34.60
CA SER A 148 -26.35 6.05 -34.11
C SER A 148 -25.84 5.82 -32.69
N VAL A 149 -24.52 5.90 -32.49
CA VAL A 149 -23.88 6.08 -31.17
C VAL A 149 -23.08 7.37 -31.24
N PHE A 150 -23.29 8.24 -30.25
CA PHE A 150 -22.77 9.59 -30.16
C PHE A 150 -21.24 9.67 -30.35
N ASP A 151 -20.84 10.52 -31.30
CA ASP A 151 -19.46 10.90 -31.59
C ASP A 151 -18.89 11.79 -30.47
N VAL A 152 -17.68 11.42 -30.03
CA VAL A 152 -16.83 12.20 -29.13
C VAL A 152 -16.06 13.23 -29.97
N GLU A 153 -16.79 14.14 -30.59
CA GLU A 153 -16.25 15.30 -31.30
C GLU A 153 -17.13 16.52 -31.01
N ASN A 154 -17.03 17.05 -29.79
CA ASN A 154 -17.39 18.44 -29.47
C ASN A 154 -16.90 18.87 -28.07
N LEU A 155 -15.67 18.50 -27.72
CA LEU A 155 -14.98 19.04 -26.54
C LEU A 155 -14.19 20.32 -26.87
N GLN A 156 -14.79 21.23 -27.66
CA GLN A 156 -14.24 22.55 -27.96
C GLN A 156 -15.19 23.71 -27.67
N LEU A 157 -16.41 23.46 -27.14
CA LEU A 157 -17.37 24.53 -26.84
C LEU A 157 -17.77 24.69 -25.36
N PHE A 158 -17.07 24.05 -24.42
CA PHE A 158 -17.33 24.18 -22.97
C PHE A 158 -16.18 24.81 -22.17
N CYS A 159 -15.27 25.55 -22.83
CA CYS A 159 -14.20 26.33 -22.18
C CYS A 159 -14.40 27.85 -22.24
N LEU A 160 -15.63 28.34 -22.43
CA LEU A 160 -15.88 29.79 -22.59
C LEU A 160 -17.07 30.33 -21.77
N ALA A 161 -17.30 29.77 -20.58
CA ALA A 161 -18.32 30.26 -19.66
C ALA A 161 -17.85 30.38 -18.19
N ILE A 162 -16.57 30.69 -17.95
CA ILE A 162 -16.10 31.20 -16.65
C ILE A 162 -15.07 32.32 -16.89
N LEU A 163 -15.44 33.33 -17.69
CA LEU A 163 -14.81 34.65 -17.68
C LEU A 163 -15.93 35.66 -17.92
N PHE A 164 -16.04 36.66 -17.03
CA PHE A 164 -17.10 37.67 -16.86
C PHE A 164 -18.26 37.30 -15.92
N ASP A 165 -18.09 37.57 -14.62
CA ASP A 165 -18.85 38.56 -13.80
C ASP A 165 -18.39 38.34 -12.34
N SER A 166 -18.02 39.30 -11.48
CA SER A 166 -18.21 40.73 -11.45
C SER A 166 -17.01 41.37 -10.74
N SER A 167 -16.47 42.44 -11.31
CA SER A 167 -15.65 43.39 -10.57
C SER A 167 -16.55 44.50 -10.03
N ARG A 168 -16.19 44.98 -8.85
CA ARG A 168 -16.48 46.29 -8.24
C ARG A 168 -17.68 46.32 -7.30
N LEU A 169 -17.39 46.46 -6.00
CA LEU A 169 -17.51 47.74 -5.30
C LEU A 169 -16.50 47.77 -4.12
N LEU A 170 -15.43 48.54 -4.30
CA LEU A 170 -14.69 49.23 -3.23
C LEU A 170 -15.55 50.45 -2.78
N PRO A 171 -15.33 51.13 -1.62
CA PRO A 171 -14.01 51.35 -1.01
C PRO A 171 -13.93 51.38 0.54
N SER A 172 -12.74 51.12 1.07
CA SER A 172 -12.23 51.75 2.29
C SER A 172 -11.60 53.11 1.90
N PRO A 173 -11.48 54.14 2.79
CA PRO A 173 -10.27 54.18 3.63
C PRO A 173 -10.27 55.10 4.90
N ILE A 174 -9.19 54.95 5.70
CA ILE A 174 -8.39 55.99 6.42
C ILE A 174 -8.74 56.44 7.86
N PHE A 175 -7.71 56.30 8.73
CA PHE A 175 -7.31 57.05 9.96
C PHE A 175 -8.29 57.08 11.17
N THR A 176 -7.91 56.92 12.44
CA THR A 176 -6.84 57.56 13.23
C THR A 176 -6.47 56.78 14.50
N GLN A 177 -5.26 57.07 14.98
CA GLN A 177 -4.60 56.90 16.28
C GLN A 177 -5.39 56.61 17.59
N ASN A 178 -4.67 55.95 18.51
CA ASN A 178 -4.61 56.10 19.97
C ASN A 178 -5.93 56.20 20.75
N SER A 179 -6.15 55.25 21.67
CA SER A 179 -6.25 55.61 23.10
C SER A 179 -6.19 54.38 24.01
N PHE A 180 -5.23 54.47 24.93
CA PHE A 180 -5.09 53.74 26.16
C PHE A 180 -6.35 54.00 27.03
N VAL A 181 -7.07 52.97 27.44
CA VAL A 181 -8.06 53.07 28.52
C VAL A 181 -7.82 51.95 29.52
N LEU A 182 -7.24 52.35 30.65
CA LEU A 182 -7.35 51.64 31.92
C LEU A 182 -8.84 51.55 32.29
N GLY A 183 -9.36 50.33 32.37
CA GLY A 183 -10.70 50.04 32.90
C GLY A 183 -10.60 48.91 33.89
N THR A 184 -10.62 49.27 35.17
CA THR A 184 -10.60 48.37 36.33
C THR A 184 -11.88 47.53 36.43
N SER A 185 -11.70 46.28 36.84
CA SER A 185 -12.63 45.44 37.60
C SER A 185 -13.90 44.93 36.90
N LEU A 186 -13.97 43.62 36.70
CA LEU A 186 -14.96 42.79 37.39
C LEU A 186 -14.56 41.31 37.30
N ALA A 187 -14.43 40.67 38.45
CA ALA A 187 -14.23 39.24 38.56
C ALA A 187 -15.42 38.48 37.94
N LEU A 188 -15.13 37.66 36.95
CA LEU A 188 -15.92 36.48 36.62
C LEU A 188 -14.98 35.30 36.76
N ALA A 189 -14.92 34.77 37.98
CA ALA A 189 -14.52 33.40 38.24
C ALA A 189 -15.47 32.49 37.46
N SER A 190 -15.16 32.27 36.19
CA SER A 190 -15.83 31.25 35.39
C SER A 190 -15.25 29.93 35.82
N ASN A 191 -16.10 29.17 36.50
CA ASN A 191 -15.91 27.82 36.97
C ASN A 191 -14.88 27.05 36.16
N PHE A 192 -13.82 26.61 36.85
CA PHE A 192 -13.18 25.33 36.59
C PHE A 192 -14.29 24.26 36.56
N LEU A 193 -14.94 24.08 35.42
CA LEU A 193 -15.45 22.77 35.03
C LEU A 193 -14.20 21.96 34.76
N GLY A 194 -13.65 21.41 35.85
CA GLY A 194 -12.73 20.30 35.76
C GLY A 194 -13.39 19.31 34.82
N LYS A 195 -12.77 19.07 33.67
CA LYS A 195 -12.99 17.83 32.94
C LYS A 195 -12.77 16.75 33.99
N ASN A 196 -13.85 16.12 34.43
CA ASN A 196 -13.78 14.88 35.19
C ASN A 196 -13.13 13.88 34.25
N HIS A 197 -11.80 13.92 34.14
CA HIS A 197 -11.02 12.81 33.63
C HIS A 197 -11.25 11.71 34.65
N LEU A 198 -12.23 10.85 34.35
CA LEU A 198 -12.31 9.55 34.97
C LEU A 198 -10.91 8.95 34.85
N PRO A 199 -10.26 8.56 35.96
CA PRO A 199 -8.91 8.04 35.91
C PRO A 199 -8.92 6.84 34.98
N TYR A 200 -8.04 6.88 33.97
CA TYR A 200 -7.84 5.75 33.06
C TYR A 200 -7.61 4.50 33.90
N GLN A 201 -8.46 3.48 33.73
CA GLN A 201 -8.38 2.26 34.50
C GLN A 201 -7.06 1.56 34.19
N VAL A 202 -6.21 1.38 35.21
CA VAL A 202 -4.81 0.93 35.08
C VAL A 202 -4.68 -0.39 34.31
N ASN A 203 -5.72 -1.23 34.31
CA ASN A 203 -5.73 -2.53 33.65
C ASN A 203 -6.44 -2.55 32.28
N LYS A 204 -6.94 -1.41 31.78
CA LYS A 204 -7.57 -1.36 30.45
C LYS A 204 -6.48 -1.33 29.36
N PRO A 205 -6.64 -2.05 28.22
CA PRO A 205 -5.77 -1.90 27.07
C PRO A 205 -5.74 -0.48 26.53
N LEU A 206 -4.54 0.00 26.16
CA LEU A 206 -4.42 1.29 25.49
C LEU A 206 -5.21 1.31 24.18
N PRO A 207 -5.75 2.45 23.76
CA PRO A 207 -6.28 2.59 22.41
C PRO A 207 -5.24 2.27 21.33
N LEU A 208 -5.71 1.71 20.22
CA LEU A 208 -4.88 1.34 19.07
C LEU A 208 -5.24 2.23 17.88
N ILE A 209 -4.27 2.98 17.35
CA ILE A 209 -4.41 3.70 16.08
C ILE A 209 -3.85 2.85 14.94
N ILE A 210 -4.59 2.74 13.83
CA ILE A 210 -4.19 1.95 12.66
C ILE A 210 -4.14 2.84 11.43
N TRP A 211 -3.05 2.79 10.67
CA TRP A 211 -2.95 3.48 9.37
C TRP A 211 -2.75 2.48 8.24
N HIS A 212 -3.71 2.44 7.33
CA HIS A 212 -3.69 1.59 6.15
C HIS A 212 -2.67 2.03 5.09
N GLY A 213 -2.43 1.15 4.11
CA GLY A 213 -1.48 1.35 3.03
C GLY A 213 -2.08 1.97 1.76
N LEU A 214 -1.21 2.12 0.75
CA LEU A 214 -1.57 2.55 -0.61
C LEU A 214 -2.70 1.70 -1.18
N GLY A 215 -3.73 2.36 -1.70
CA GLY A 215 -4.85 1.71 -2.38
C GLY A 215 -5.83 0.95 -1.49
N ASP A 216 -5.72 1.08 -0.16
CA ASP A 216 -6.75 0.64 0.79
C ASP A 216 -7.52 1.86 1.36
N ASN A 217 -8.46 1.63 2.26
CA ASN A 217 -9.20 2.68 2.98
C ASN A 217 -9.56 2.24 4.40
N TYR A 218 -9.91 3.20 5.24
CA TYR A 218 -10.21 2.96 6.66
C TYR A 218 -11.38 1.99 6.94
N LYS A 219 -12.31 1.83 5.99
CA LYS A 219 -13.53 1.02 6.16
C LYS A 219 -13.47 -0.31 5.40
N SER A 220 -12.31 -0.70 4.91
CA SER A 220 -12.19 -1.95 4.17
C SER A 220 -12.41 -3.16 5.08
N GLU A 221 -12.80 -4.28 4.48
CA GLU A 221 -13.01 -5.54 5.22
C GLU A 221 -11.72 -5.97 5.94
N GLY A 222 -10.57 -5.88 5.27
CA GLY A 222 -9.27 -6.18 5.87
C GLY A 222 -8.97 -5.33 7.11
N MET A 223 -9.17 -4.01 7.02
CA MET A 223 -9.01 -3.11 8.17
C MET A 223 -9.99 -3.40 9.30
N THR A 224 -11.25 -3.69 8.96
CA THR A 224 -12.29 -4.03 9.95
C THR A 224 -11.96 -5.34 10.66
N ASN A 225 -11.45 -6.34 9.94
CA ASN A 225 -11.03 -7.63 10.50
C ASN A 225 -9.82 -7.48 11.44
N VAL A 226 -8.84 -6.66 11.06
CA VAL A 226 -7.68 -6.34 11.93
C VAL A 226 -8.15 -5.69 13.24
N ALA A 227 -9.06 -4.71 13.16
CA ALA A 227 -9.61 -4.05 14.35
C ALA A 227 -10.43 -5.01 15.22
N ALA A 228 -11.25 -5.87 14.61
CA ALA A 228 -12.00 -6.89 15.33
C ALA A 228 -11.08 -7.89 16.05
N LEU A 229 -10.00 -8.33 15.37
CA LEU A 229 -9.01 -9.22 15.97
C LEU A 229 -8.27 -8.55 17.13
N ALA A 230 -7.95 -7.26 17.03
CA ALA A 230 -7.32 -6.51 18.12
C ALA A 230 -8.20 -6.49 19.39
N GLU A 231 -9.51 -6.28 19.22
CA GLU A 231 -10.49 -6.31 20.32
C GLU A 231 -10.68 -7.72 20.90
N VAL A 232 -10.67 -8.77 20.06
CA VAL A 232 -10.74 -10.16 20.53
C VAL A 232 -9.53 -10.53 21.39
N ILE A 233 -8.33 -10.12 20.97
CA ILE A 233 -7.09 -10.45 21.67
C ILE A 233 -6.87 -9.58 22.91
N ASN A 234 -7.25 -8.31 22.85
CA ASN A 234 -7.16 -7.37 23.96
C ASN A 234 -8.55 -6.75 24.24
N PRO A 235 -9.43 -7.43 25.00
CA PRO A 235 -10.80 -6.97 25.24
C PRO A 235 -10.89 -5.56 25.83
N GLY A 236 -11.70 -4.70 25.20
CA GLY A 236 -11.90 -3.29 25.57
C GLY A 236 -10.91 -2.32 24.91
N THR A 237 -10.14 -2.76 23.92
CA THR A 237 -9.25 -1.91 23.11
C THR A 237 -10.09 -1.04 22.17
N TYR A 238 -10.05 0.27 22.39
CA TYR A 238 -10.61 1.21 21.43
C TYR A 238 -9.68 1.29 20.20
N THR A 239 -10.17 0.85 19.04
CA THR A 239 -9.41 0.94 17.79
C THR A 239 -9.89 2.12 16.95
N TYR A 240 -8.96 2.98 16.54
CA TYR A 240 -9.20 4.09 15.62
C TYR A 240 -8.45 3.83 14.32
N ILE A 241 -9.18 3.54 13.24
CA ILE A 241 -8.57 3.39 11.91
C ILE A 241 -8.51 4.78 11.29
N ILE A 242 -7.29 5.25 11.06
CA ILE A 242 -7.01 6.58 10.51
C ILE A 242 -7.59 6.67 9.09
N ARG A 243 -8.24 7.81 8.85
CA ARG A 243 -8.83 8.19 7.57
C ARG A 243 -8.52 9.66 7.31
N ILE A 244 -8.25 9.98 6.06
CA ILE A 244 -8.02 11.35 5.61
C ILE A 244 -9.35 11.96 5.13
N GLU A 245 -10.17 11.16 4.46
CA GLU A 245 -11.49 11.58 3.97
C GLU A 245 -12.62 10.84 4.71
N ASP A 246 -13.84 11.38 4.64
CA ASP A 246 -15.02 10.74 5.25
C ASP A 246 -15.53 9.56 4.43
N GLU A 247 -15.40 9.61 3.10
CA GLU A 247 -15.87 8.57 2.20
C GLU A 247 -14.76 7.56 1.85
N PRO A 248 -14.98 6.23 1.98
CA PRO A 248 -13.96 5.20 1.76
C PRO A 248 -13.23 5.29 0.41
N VAL A 249 -13.94 5.63 -0.67
CA VAL A 249 -13.32 5.72 -1.99
C VAL A 249 -12.46 6.98 -2.13
N SER A 250 -12.88 8.09 -1.51
CA SER A 250 -12.07 9.31 -1.45
C SER A 250 -10.82 9.08 -0.60
N ASP A 251 -10.96 8.40 0.54
CA ASP A 251 -9.87 8.02 1.44
C ASP A 251 -8.84 7.13 0.72
N ARG A 252 -9.32 6.16 -0.07
CA ARG A 252 -8.47 5.37 -0.96
C ARG A 252 -7.71 6.22 -1.98
N SER A 253 -8.39 7.20 -2.59
CA SER A 253 -7.81 8.03 -3.64
C SER A 253 -6.67 8.91 -3.11
N VAL A 254 -6.81 9.45 -1.90
CA VAL A 254 -5.78 10.30 -1.28
C VAL A 254 -4.55 9.53 -0.80
N THR A 255 -4.61 8.19 -0.77
CA THR A 255 -3.39 7.39 -0.59
C THR A 255 -2.44 7.48 -1.79
N PHE A 256 -2.95 7.80 -2.98
CA PHE A 256 -2.15 8.03 -4.20
C PHE A 256 -1.92 9.52 -4.44
N PHE A 257 -2.97 10.34 -4.26
CA PHE A 257 -2.97 11.75 -4.66
C PHE A 257 -3.18 12.68 -3.47
N GLY A 258 -2.14 13.39 -3.05
CA GLY A 258 -2.19 14.34 -1.95
C GLY A 258 -0.81 14.72 -1.43
N ASN A 259 -0.80 15.54 -0.39
CA ASN A 259 0.41 15.95 0.33
C ASN A 259 0.47 15.23 1.68
N ILE A 260 1.52 14.45 1.93
CA ILE A 260 1.65 13.65 3.17
C ILE A 260 1.78 14.56 4.39
N THR A 261 2.41 15.73 4.26
CA THR A 261 2.52 16.70 5.36
C THR A 261 1.15 17.19 5.80
N SER A 262 0.29 17.60 4.86
CA SER A 262 -1.08 17.99 5.18
C SER A 262 -1.92 16.83 5.72
N GLN A 263 -1.70 15.59 5.24
CA GLN A 263 -2.35 14.40 5.79
C GLN A 263 -1.97 14.18 7.25
N ILE A 264 -0.67 14.27 7.59
CA ILE A 264 -0.20 14.12 8.97
C ILE A 264 -0.74 15.25 9.85
N GLU A 265 -0.76 16.50 9.38
CA GLU A 265 -1.34 17.63 10.13
C GLU A 265 -2.82 17.38 10.47
N LYS A 266 -3.61 16.89 9.50
CA LYS A 266 -5.00 16.50 9.73
C LYS A 266 -5.09 15.38 10.76
N VAL A 267 -4.26 14.34 10.64
CA VAL A 267 -4.23 13.23 11.62
C VAL A 267 -3.84 13.72 13.02
N CYS A 268 -2.88 14.63 13.15
CA CYS A 268 -2.55 15.24 14.43
C CYS A 268 -3.77 15.93 15.06
N ALA A 269 -4.54 16.69 14.26
CA ALA A 269 -5.75 17.37 14.74
C ALA A 269 -6.86 16.38 15.12
N ASP A 270 -7.11 15.38 14.27
CA ASP A 270 -8.17 14.39 14.48
C ASP A 270 -7.92 13.54 15.74
N LEU A 271 -6.69 13.04 15.92
CA LEU A 271 -6.33 12.21 17.08
C LEU A 271 -6.35 13.02 18.38
N ALA A 272 -5.98 14.31 18.34
CA ALA A 272 -6.06 15.20 19.48
C ALA A 272 -7.52 15.60 19.83
N ALA A 273 -8.42 15.57 18.85
CA ALA A 273 -9.85 15.88 19.04
C ALA A 273 -10.69 14.68 19.47
N ASP A 274 -10.24 13.44 19.18
CA ASP A 274 -10.96 12.24 19.59
C ASP A 274 -11.02 12.14 21.13
N PRO A 275 -12.21 12.04 21.74
CA PRO A 275 -12.37 12.09 23.20
C PRO A 275 -11.80 10.88 23.94
N VAL A 276 -11.66 9.73 23.26
CA VAL A 276 -11.07 8.52 23.84
C VAL A 276 -9.55 8.57 23.73
N LEU A 277 -9.02 8.93 22.57
CA LEU A 277 -7.58 8.98 22.33
C LEU A 277 -6.93 10.12 23.12
N SER A 278 -7.52 11.32 23.08
CA SER A 278 -7.01 12.53 23.77
C SER A 278 -7.01 12.40 25.29
N ALA A 279 -7.87 11.54 25.85
CA ALA A 279 -7.95 11.28 27.28
C ALA A 279 -7.08 10.10 27.74
N ALA A 280 -6.55 9.30 26.81
CA ALA A 280 -5.68 8.19 27.13
C ALA A 280 -4.27 8.70 27.50
N PRO A 281 -3.59 8.05 28.46
CA PRO A 281 -2.22 8.42 28.83
C PRO A 281 -1.20 8.15 27.70
N ALA A 282 -1.53 7.25 26.79
CA ALA A 282 -0.79 6.94 25.57
C ALA A 282 -1.70 6.13 24.62
N VAL A 283 -1.25 5.94 23.38
CA VAL A 283 -1.85 5.04 22.39
C VAL A 283 -0.81 4.07 21.85
N ASP A 284 -1.22 2.90 21.36
CA ASP A 284 -0.37 2.06 20.51
C ASP A 284 -0.70 2.31 19.04
N ALA A 285 0.26 2.04 18.15
CA ALA A 285 0.15 2.33 16.73
C ALA A 285 0.54 1.13 15.85
N LEU A 286 -0.28 0.84 14.83
CA LEU A 286 -0.05 -0.21 13.85
C LEU A 286 -0.13 0.35 12.42
N GLY A 287 0.96 0.24 11.67
CA GLY A 287 1.04 0.75 10.30
C GLY A 287 1.24 -0.35 9.26
N PHE A 288 0.50 -0.27 8.17
CA PHE A 288 0.61 -1.20 7.05
C PHE A 288 1.17 -0.51 5.81
N SER A 289 2.22 -1.09 5.21
CA SER A 289 2.86 -0.55 4.02
C SER A 289 3.20 0.95 4.25
N GLN A 290 2.76 1.87 3.39
CA GLN A 290 3.06 3.29 3.57
C GLN A 290 2.57 3.90 4.90
N GLY A 291 1.49 3.35 5.48
CA GLY A 291 0.92 3.83 6.73
C GLY A 291 1.86 3.75 7.92
N GLY A 292 2.86 2.86 7.90
CA GLY A 292 3.85 2.78 8.99
C GLY A 292 4.85 3.93 8.99
N GLN A 293 5.36 4.37 7.84
CA GLN A 293 6.17 5.59 7.81
C GLN A 293 5.33 6.86 8.03
N PHE A 294 4.02 6.83 7.75
CA PHE A 294 3.12 7.96 8.05
C PHE A 294 2.86 8.08 9.55
N LEU A 295 2.60 6.96 10.24
CA LEU A 295 2.52 6.92 11.70
C LEU A 295 3.84 7.35 12.36
N ARG A 296 4.98 6.95 11.78
CA ARG A 296 6.29 7.45 12.21
C ARG A 296 6.39 8.97 12.06
N GLY A 297 5.95 9.52 10.92
CA GLY A 297 5.89 10.97 10.71
C GLY A 297 4.96 11.69 11.71
N TYR A 298 3.83 11.09 12.06
CA TYR A 298 2.94 11.58 13.13
C TYR A 298 3.66 11.63 14.50
N ILE A 299 4.37 10.55 14.86
CA ILE A 299 5.15 10.49 16.11
C ILE A 299 6.23 11.56 16.09
N GLU A 300 6.98 11.70 15.01
CA GLU A 300 8.06 12.67 14.97
C GLU A 300 7.55 14.12 15.04
N ARG A 301 6.48 14.44 14.31
CA ARG A 301 5.99 15.82 14.16
C ARG A 301 5.09 16.33 15.29
N CYS A 302 4.23 15.48 15.86
CA CYS A 302 3.25 15.95 16.85
C CYS A 302 3.09 15.06 18.09
N ASN A 303 3.11 13.73 17.97
CA ASN A 303 3.05 12.77 19.09
C ASN A 303 2.01 13.10 20.19
N ASN A 304 0.83 13.58 19.81
CA ASN A 304 -0.21 13.98 20.76
C ASN A 304 -1.59 13.48 20.27
N PRO A 305 -2.15 12.42 20.89
CA PRO A 305 -1.66 11.74 22.09
C PRO A 305 -0.35 10.96 21.86
N PRO A 306 0.47 10.76 22.92
CA PRO A 306 1.77 10.12 22.79
C PRO A 306 1.66 8.64 22.44
N VAL A 307 2.47 8.19 21.49
CA VAL A 307 2.54 6.77 21.11
C VAL A 307 3.47 6.03 22.07
N ARG A 308 3.03 4.88 22.56
CA ARG A 308 3.84 3.96 23.37
C ARG A 308 4.61 2.97 22.49
N SER A 309 3.90 2.22 21.67
CA SER A 309 4.48 1.19 20.80
C SER A 309 4.07 1.45 19.35
N LEU A 310 5.03 1.42 18.44
CA LEU A 310 4.78 1.41 16.99
C LEU A 310 5.15 0.04 16.44
N VAL A 311 4.22 -0.61 15.74
CA VAL A 311 4.48 -1.81 14.95
C VAL A 311 4.19 -1.50 13.49
N THR A 312 5.11 -1.87 12.60
CA THR A 312 4.95 -1.65 11.15
C THR A 312 5.14 -2.94 10.37
N PHE A 313 4.33 -3.12 9.32
CA PHE A 313 4.44 -4.24 8.38
C PHE A 313 4.79 -3.73 6.99
N GLY A 314 5.94 -4.18 6.46
CA GLY A 314 6.38 -3.87 5.09
C GLY A 314 6.45 -2.37 4.81
N SER A 315 6.67 -1.54 5.82
CA SER A 315 6.76 -0.08 5.66
C SER A 315 8.08 0.32 5.04
N GLN A 316 8.12 1.45 4.35
CA GLN A 316 9.31 1.87 3.57
C GLN A 316 10.01 3.00 4.32
N HIS A 317 10.60 2.68 5.47
CA HIS A 317 11.17 3.68 6.37
C HIS A 317 12.36 4.44 5.76
N ASN A 318 13.09 3.84 4.82
CA ASN A 318 14.13 4.50 4.02
C ASN A 318 13.69 4.79 2.56
N GLY A 319 12.38 4.82 2.31
CA GLY A 319 11.81 5.11 0.99
C GLY A 319 11.89 3.97 -0.01
N ILE A 320 11.52 4.26 -1.26
CA ILE A 320 11.58 3.33 -2.39
C ILE A 320 12.43 3.91 -3.53
N SER A 321 13.19 3.07 -4.22
CA SER A 321 13.97 3.45 -5.40
C SER A 321 13.30 3.02 -6.71
N LYS A 322 12.27 2.17 -6.63
CA LYS A 322 11.41 1.80 -7.75
C LYS A 322 9.96 1.81 -7.32
N PHE A 323 9.11 2.18 -8.26
CA PHE A 323 7.68 2.04 -8.09
C PHE A 323 7.26 0.68 -8.61
N GLU A 324 6.42 -0.01 -7.84
CA GLU A 324 5.88 -1.31 -8.24
C GLU A 324 5.15 -1.20 -9.58
N THR A 325 5.36 -2.16 -10.47
CA THR A 325 4.61 -2.29 -11.71
C THR A 325 3.15 -2.58 -11.39
N CYS A 326 2.27 -1.63 -11.73
CA CYS A 326 0.85 -1.77 -11.53
C CYS A 326 0.28 -2.95 -12.30
N SER A 327 -0.69 -3.65 -11.70
CA SER A 327 -1.49 -4.63 -12.44
C SER A 327 -2.23 -3.97 -13.61
N ASP A 328 -2.52 -4.73 -14.67
CA ASP A 328 -3.16 -4.21 -15.89
C ASP A 328 -4.52 -3.52 -15.61
N ASN A 329 -5.19 -3.92 -14.53
CA ASN A 329 -6.50 -3.42 -14.12
C ASN A 329 -6.43 -2.28 -13.09
N ASP A 330 -5.25 -1.92 -12.58
CA ASP A 330 -5.07 -0.82 -11.62
C ASP A 330 -4.74 0.48 -12.34
N PHE A 331 -5.78 1.10 -12.89
CA PHE A 331 -5.66 2.32 -13.68
C PHE A 331 -5.13 3.50 -12.86
N LEU A 332 -5.51 3.64 -11.58
CA LEU A 332 -5.02 4.71 -10.71
C LEU A 332 -3.50 4.59 -10.49
N CYS A 333 -3.04 3.37 -10.24
CA CYS A 333 -1.62 3.07 -10.14
C CYS A 333 -0.89 3.39 -11.47
N ARG A 334 -1.46 3.01 -12.63
CA ARG A 334 -0.83 3.30 -13.94
C ARG A 334 -0.72 4.80 -14.23
N ILE A 335 -1.73 5.58 -13.83
CA ILE A 335 -1.68 7.04 -13.92
C ILE A 335 -0.60 7.62 -13.00
N ALA A 336 -0.53 7.14 -11.75
CA ALA A 336 0.54 7.50 -10.82
C ALA A 336 1.94 7.20 -11.39
N LEU A 337 2.15 6.02 -11.99
CA LEU A 337 3.38 5.67 -12.71
C LEU A 337 3.66 6.56 -13.93
N GLY A 338 2.61 7.02 -14.62
CA GLY A 338 2.73 7.97 -15.73
C GLY A 338 3.36 9.30 -15.30
N PHE A 339 3.02 9.79 -14.11
CA PHE A 339 3.61 11.01 -13.53
C PHE A 339 5.08 10.84 -13.13
N LEU A 340 5.51 9.64 -12.80
CA LEU A 340 6.89 9.37 -12.38
C LEU A 340 7.89 9.43 -13.54
N ARG A 341 7.39 9.46 -14.79
CA ARG A 341 8.18 9.78 -15.99
C ARG A 341 8.41 11.28 -16.18
N SER A 342 7.74 12.13 -15.40
CA SER A 342 8.01 13.56 -15.30
C SER A 342 8.99 13.84 -14.14
N ASN A 343 9.50 15.07 -14.03
CA ASN A 343 10.46 15.44 -12.99
C ASN A 343 9.88 15.18 -11.57
N ILE A 344 10.26 14.05 -10.95
CA ILE A 344 9.81 13.59 -9.63
C ILE A 344 10.04 14.64 -8.55
N TRP A 345 11.06 15.48 -8.73
CA TRP A 345 11.48 16.52 -7.79
C TRP A 345 10.83 17.87 -8.04
N SER A 346 9.93 17.98 -9.03
CA SER A 346 9.14 19.19 -9.19
C SER A 346 8.23 19.40 -7.98
N ASN A 347 8.05 20.67 -7.59
CA ASN A 347 7.20 21.04 -6.45
C ASN A 347 5.78 20.48 -6.59
N VAL A 348 5.23 20.45 -7.81
CA VAL A 348 3.88 19.91 -8.05
C VAL A 348 3.81 18.41 -7.76
N VAL A 349 4.76 17.61 -8.27
CA VAL A 349 4.77 16.16 -8.04
C VAL A 349 4.99 15.86 -6.55
N GLN A 350 5.92 16.55 -5.90
CA GLN A 350 6.18 16.39 -4.47
C GLN A 350 5.00 16.86 -3.60
N ASN A 351 4.07 17.68 -4.09
CA ASN A 351 2.89 18.11 -3.34
C ASN A 351 1.63 17.30 -3.63
N TYR A 352 1.63 16.48 -4.68
CA TYR A 352 0.40 15.83 -5.16
C TYR A 352 0.51 14.33 -5.33
N LEU A 353 1.70 13.77 -5.55
CA LEU A 353 1.87 12.32 -5.71
C LEU A 353 2.47 11.74 -4.43
N VAL A 354 1.68 10.98 -3.69
CA VAL A 354 2.07 10.42 -2.39
C VAL A 354 3.30 9.51 -2.52
N PRO A 355 3.35 8.53 -3.46
CA PRO A 355 4.55 7.72 -3.65
C PRO A 355 5.83 8.48 -3.97
N ALA A 356 5.73 9.62 -4.66
CA ALA A 356 6.90 10.43 -4.99
C ALA A 356 7.54 11.10 -3.75
N GLN A 357 6.75 11.35 -2.71
CA GLN A 357 7.20 12.03 -1.49
C GLN A 357 8.07 11.15 -0.58
N TYR A 358 8.07 9.83 -0.82
CA TYR A 358 9.00 8.88 -0.20
C TYR A 358 9.83 8.10 -1.23
N PHE A 359 9.95 8.65 -2.44
CA PHE A 359 10.94 8.17 -3.40
C PHE A 359 12.34 8.58 -2.95
N ARG A 360 13.28 7.63 -3.03
CA ARG A 360 14.68 7.82 -2.65
C ARG A 360 15.55 6.84 -3.43
N ASP A 361 16.35 7.37 -4.34
CA ASP A 361 17.36 6.60 -5.09
C ASP A 361 18.77 7.12 -4.71
N PRO A 362 19.49 6.43 -3.81
CA PRO A 362 20.84 6.82 -3.39
C PRO A 362 21.91 6.53 -4.46
N SER A 363 21.60 5.75 -5.52
CA SER A 363 22.60 5.27 -6.48
C SER A 363 23.09 6.35 -7.44
N LYS A 364 22.36 7.46 -7.56
CA LYS A 364 22.69 8.59 -8.44
C LYS A 364 22.85 9.85 -7.60
N LEU A 365 24.09 10.35 -7.48
CA LEU A 365 24.39 11.53 -6.66
C LEU A 365 23.52 12.75 -6.99
N ALA A 366 23.22 12.97 -8.28
CA ALA A 366 22.35 14.08 -8.69
C ALA A 366 20.92 13.91 -8.16
N ASP A 367 20.34 12.72 -8.27
CA ASP A 367 19.00 12.43 -7.76
C ASP A 367 18.96 12.50 -6.23
N TYR A 368 20.04 12.09 -5.56
CA TYR A 368 20.16 12.21 -4.10
C TYR A 368 20.23 13.68 -3.63
N ALA A 369 20.91 14.56 -4.37
CA ALA A 369 20.90 16.00 -4.07
C ALA A 369 19.50 16.61 -4.24
N TYR A 370 18.77 16.22 -5.28
CA TYR A 370 17.37 16.64 -5.45
C TYR A 370 16.47 16.06 -4.36
N TYR A 371 16.69 14.81 -3.94
CA TYR A 371 16.00 14.21 -2.80
C TYR A 371 16.15 15.07 -1.55
N LEU A 372 17.39 15.38 -1.15
CA LEU A 372 17.66 16.16 0.06
C LEU A 372 17.03 17.55 0.02
N THR A 373 16.97 18.19 -1.14
CA THR A 373 16.46 19.56 -1.28
C THR A 373 14.94 19.62 -1.51
N SER A 374 14.38 18.66 -2.24
CA SER A 374 13.03 18.73 -2.82
C SER A 374 12.04 17.70 -2.26
N SER A 375 12.50 16.66 -1.54
CA SER A 375 11.59 15.73 -0.88
C SER A 375 10.74 16.45 0.16
N ASN A 376 9.41 16.40 -0.02
CA ASN A 376 8.45 17.05 0.88
C ASN A 376 8.15 16.26 2.17
N PHE A 377 8.58 15.00 2.23
CA PHE A 377 8.25 14.13 3.35
C PHE A 377 9.46 13.35 3.85
N LEU A 378 10.00 12.42 3.05
CA LEU A 378 10.95 11.44 3.58
C LEU A 378 12.27 12.06 4.04
N ALA A 379 12.87 12.98 3.27
CA ALA A 379 14.11 13.66 3.70
C ALA A 379 13.93 14.49 4.99
N ASP A 380 12.72 15.01 5.23
CA ASP A 380 12.37 15.71 6.45
C ASP A 380 12.26 14.73 7.62
N ILE A 381 11.39 13.73 7.54
CA ILE A 381 11.18 12.78 8.64
C ILE A 381 12.35 11.81 8.83
N ASN A 382 13.31 11.72 7.90
CA ASN A 382 14.55 10.99 8.15
C ASN A 382 15.62 11.84 8.83
N ASN A 383 15.36 13.12 9.08
CA ASN A 383 16.37 14.09 9.53
C ASN A 383 17.63 14.04 8.63
N GLU A 384 17.46 13.81 7.32
CA GLU A 384 18.58 13.62 6.37
C GLU A 384 19.16 14.96 5.89
N ARG A 385 18.40 16.06 6.01
CA ARG A 385 18.89 17.42 5.74
C ARG A 385 19.94 17.85 6.76
N GLU A 386 20.76 18.85 6.44
CA GLU A 386 21.88 19.30 7.28
C GLU A 386 21.44 19.62 8.72
N GLU A 387 20.40 20.43 8.86
CA GLU A 387 19.76 20.75 10.13
C GLU A 387 18.90 19.59 10.64
N LYS A 388 19.18 19.14 11.86
CA LYS A 388 18.48 18.00 12.49
C LYS A 388 17.38 18.52 13.41
N ASN A 389 16.15 18.04 13.20
CA ASN A 389 15.05 18.37 14.09
C ASN A 389 15.14 17.53 15.39
N GLN A 390 15.46 18.20 16.50
CA GLN A 390 15.60 17.52 17.80
C GLN A 390 14.28 17.02 18.38
N THR A 391 13.15 17.64 18.02
CA THR A 391 11.82 17.19 18.44
C THR A 391 11.50 15.82 17.83
N TYR A 392 11.84 15.60 16.56
CA TYR A 392 11.65 14.30 15.90
C TYR A 392 12.38 13.19 16.65
N LYS A 393 13.65 13.45 17.00
CA LYS A 393 14.47 12.56 17.82
C LYS A 393 13.85 12.27 19.18
N GLN A 394 13.47 13.32 19.92
CA GLN A 394 12.91 13.20 21.26
C GLN A 394 11.62 12.37 21.27
N ASN A 395 10.74 12.63 20.30
CA ASN A 395 9.47 11.93 20.19
C ASN A 395 9.67 10.47 19.81
N LEU A 396 10.44 10.16 18.77
CA LEU A 396 10.66 8.78 18.35
C LEU A 396 11.41 7.97 19.41
N ALA A 397 12.43 8.57 20.05
CA ALA A 397 13.16 7.94 21.16
C ALA A 397 12.29 7.67 22.40
N SER A 398 11.13 8.30 22.53
CA SER A 398 10.21 8.09 23.66
C SER A 398 9.50 6.72 23.61
N LEU A 399 9.41 6.10 22.43
CA LEU A 399 8.74 4.82 22.23
C LEU A 399 9.28 3.74 23.18
N LYS A 400 8.37 2.93 23.70
CA LYS A 400 8.71 1.71 24.46
C LYS A 400 9.06 0.55 23.54
N ARG A 401 8.43 0.49 22.36
CA ARG A 401 8.76 -0.47 21.30
C ARG A 401 8.58 0.19 19.93
N PHE A 402 9.53 -0.07 19.04
CA PHE A 402 9.41 0.17 17.62
C PHE A 402 9.77 -1.13 16.90
N VAL A 403 8.74 -1.84 16.42
CA VAL A 403 8.85 -3.17 15.82
C VAL A 403 8.61 -3.07 14.33
N MET A 404 9.57 -3.53 13.54
CA MET A 404 9.54 -3.44 12.08
C MET A 404 9.53 -4.84 11.47
N TYR A 405 8.40 -5.20 10.87
CA TYR A 405 8.22 -6.45 10.15
C TYR A 405 8.52 -6.27 8.66
N LEU A 406 9.40 -7.11 8.14
CA LEU A 406 9.75 -7.21 6.72
C LEU A 406 9.16 -8.50 6.13
N PHE A 407 8.58 -8.43 4.93
CA PHE A 407 8.09 -9.61 4.22
C PHE A 407 9.25 -10.28 3.47
N GLN A 408 9.44 -11.59 3.68
CA GLN A 408 10.56 -12.32 3.09
C GLN A 408 10.57 -12.24 1.56
N ASP A 409 9.40 -12.32 0.94
CA ASP A 409 9.21 -12.31 -0.52
C ASP A 409 8.61 -10.98 -1.01
N ASP A 410 8.95 -9.85 -0.38
CA ASP A 410 8.45 -8.53 -0.79
C ASP A 410 9.04 -8.10 -2.14
N GLU A 411 8.18 -8.01 -3.16
CA GLU A 411 8.52 -7.47 -4.49
C GLU A 411 7.90 -6.08 -4.73
N THR A 412 7.02 -5.63 -3.83
CA THR A 412 6.33 -4.34 -3.92
C THR A 412 7.21 -3.21 -3.40
N VAL A 413 7.85 -3.43 -2.24
CA VAL A 413 8.76 -2.49 -1.64
C VAL A 413 10.16 -2.75 -2.16
N VAL A 414 10.67 -1.84 -2.97
CA VAL A 414 12.02 -1.95 -3.54
C VAL A 414 12.87 -0.77 -3.11
N PRO A 415 13.92 -0.98 -2.30
CA PRO A 415 14.36 -2.26 -1.68
C PRO A 415 13.52 -2.65 -0.46
N LYS A 416 13.26 -3.95 -0.22
CA LYS A 416 12.46 -4.43 0.92
C LYS A 416 13.10 -4.11 2.27
N GLU A 417 14.42 -4.08 2.31
CA GLU A 417 15.26 -3.75 3.47
C GLU A 417 15.06 -2.29 3.92
N SER A 418 14.42 -1.45 3.09
CA SER A 418 13.92 -0.13 3.49
C SER A 418 13.05 -0.18 4.74
N GLY A 419 12.32 -1.29 4.97
CA GLY A 419 11.53 -1.49 6.18
C GLY A 419 12.33 -1.64 7.46
N TRP A 420 13.63 -1.90 7.36
CA TRP A 420 14.55 -1.88 8.49
C TRP A 420 15.50 -0.69 8.47
N PHE A 421 15.12 0.39 7.77
CA PHE A 421 15.96 1.55 7.52
C PHE A 421 17.29 1.24 6.81
N ALA A 422 17.45 0.08 6.17
CA ALA A 422 18.69 -0.23 5.48
C ALA A 422 18.88 0.63 4.22
N GLU A 423 20.13 0.88 3.87
CA GLU A 423 20.54 1.46 2.58
C GLU A 423 20.76 0.31 1.60
N VAL A 424 20.28 0.41 0.36
CA VAL A 424 20.60 -0.57 -0.68
C VAL A 424 21.16 0.14 -1.89
N ASN A 425 22.43 -0.14 -2.19
CA ASN A 425 23.16 0.41 -3.32
C ASN A 425 23.51 -0.74 -4.28
N SER A 426 22.79 -0.83 -5.39
CA SER A 426 22.89 -1.96 -6.32
C SER A 426 22.65 -3.29 -5.60
N SER A 427 23.71 -4.08 -5.34
CA SER A 427 23.65 -5.37 -4.66
C SER A 427 24.08 -5.30 -3.19
N THR A 428 24.55 -4.14 -2.72
CA THR A 428 25.08 -3.99 -1.36
C THR A 428 24.00 -3.46 -0.44
N VAL A 429 23.69 -4.21 0.60
CA VAL A 429 22.81 -3.80 1.70
C VAL A 429 23.67 -3.29 2.85
N THR A 430 23.50 -2.02 3.23
CA THR A 430 24.10 -1.45 4.44
C THR A 430 23.04 -1.42 5.54
N PRO A 431 23.18 -2.21 6.61
CA PRO A 431 22.21 -2.26 7.70
C PRO A 431 22.16 -0.92 8.45
N LEU A 432 21.04 -0.65 9.14
CA LEU A 432 20.82 0.60 9.88
C LEU A 432 22.01 0.98 10.77
N GLN A 433 22.57 0.01 11.51
CA GLN A 433 23.65 0.23 12.48
C GLN A 433 24.93 0.79 11.85
N GLU A 434 25.15 0.54 10.56
CA GLU A 434 26.32 1.02 9.83
C GLU A 434 26.10 2.41 9.21
N ARG A 435 24.85 2.88 9.13
CA ARG A 435 24.50 4.18 8.54
C ARG A 435 24.87 5.33 9.46
N GLN A 436 25.20 6.47 8.85
CA GLN A 436 25.53 7.70 9.59
C GLN A 436 24.36 8.16 10.49
N MET A 437 23.12 8.03 10.02
CA MET A 437 21.92 8.41 10.79
C MET A 437 21.80 7.67 12.13
N TYR A 438 22.29 6.43 12.20
CA TYR A 438 22.30 5.65 13.41
C TYR A 438 23.50 6.01 14.30
N LYS A 439 24.70 6.11 13.70
CA LYS A 439 25.95 6.45 14.40
C LYS A 439 25.88 7.83 15.07
N GLU A 440 25.23 8.78 14.45
CA GLU A 440 24.99 10.13 14.97
C GLU A 440 23.61 10.26 15.65
N ASP A 441 22.82 9.20 15.63
CA ASP A 441 21.53 9.09 16.28
C ASP A 441 20.55 10.23 15.92
N TRP A 442 20.38 10.50 14.62
CA TRP A 442 19.59 11.62 14.09
C TRP A 442 18.11 11.59 14.51
N LEU A 443 17.56 10.39 14.66
CA LEU A 443 16.16 10.16 15.02
C LEU A 443 15.98 9.50 16.40
N GLY A 444 17.07 9.17 17.11
CA GLY A 444 16.96 8.39 18.35
C GLY A 444 16.89 6.86 18.15
N LEU A 445 17.19 6.36 16.94
CA LEU A 445 17.17 4.93 16.63
C LEU A 445 18.24 4.15 17.40
N ARG A 446 19.45 4.72 17.58
CA ARG A 446 20.47 4.10 18.44
C ARG A 446 20.02 4.09 19.88
N THR A 447 19.42 5.20 20.33
CA THR A 447 18.83 5.28 21.68
C THR A 447 17.75 4.21 21.91
N LEU A 448 16.92 3.91 20.90
CA LEU A 448 15.92 2.82 20.96
C LEU A 448 16.58 1.43 20.97
N ASP A 449 17.61 1.21 20.16
CA ASP A 449 18.31 -0.06 20.06
C ASP A 449 19.07 -0.40 21.36
N GLU A 450 19.78 0.57 21.94
CA GLU A 450 20.53 0.42 23.21
C GLU A 450 19.62 0.01 24.37
N LYS A 451 18.36 0.49 24.40
CA LYS A 451 17.35 0.07 25.38
C LYS A 451 16.50 -1.12 24.94
N LYS A 452 16.90 -1.81 23.85
CA LYS A 452 16.23 -3.00 23.26
C LYS A 452 14.76 -2.75 22.88
N ALA A 453 14.43 -1.51 22.54
CA ALA A 453 13.10 -1.11 22.09
C ALA A 453 12.96 -1.18 20.56
N LEU A 454 14.06 -1.10 19.81
CA LEU A 454 14.07 -1.30 18.36
C LEU A 454 14.12 -2.80 18.04
N VAL A 455 13.13 -3.31 17.30
CA VAL A 455 12.96 -4.74 17.03
C VAL A 455 12.79 -4.97 15.53
N PHE A 456 13.58 -5.90 14.99
CA PHE A 456 13.56 -6.30 13.59
C PHE A 456 12.95 -7.71 13.48
N LYS A 457 11.93 -7.87 12.64
CA LYS A 457 11.23 -9.15 12.41
C LYS A 457 11.01 -9.41 10.94
N THR A 458 10.97 -10.67 10.57
CA THR A 458 10.55 -11.14 9.26
C THR A 458 9.22 -11.89 9.39
N VAL A 459 8.41 -11.84 8.33
CA VAL A 459 7.22 -12.68 8.14
C VAL A 459 7.28 -13.33 6.76
N PRO A 460 6.86 -14.60 6.61
CA PRO A 460 6.82 -15.28 5.33
C PRO A 460 5.84 -14.62 4.36
N GLY A 461 6.06 -14.84 3.06
CA GLY A 461 5.14 -14.43 2.02
C GLY A 461 5.42 -13.05 1.43
N ARG A 462 4.53 -12.64 0.51
CA ARG A 462 4.64 -11.41 -0.26
C ARG A 462 4.07 -10.21 0.49
N HIS A 463 4.28 -9.03 -0.05
CA HIS A 463 3.83 -7.76 0.54
C HIS A 463 2.36 -7.78 0.98
N MET A 464 2.11 -7.46 2.26
CA MET A 464 0.78 -7.43 2.91
C MET A 464 0.05 -8.79 2.97
N GLN A 465 0.70 -9.89 2.63
CA GLN A 465 0.16 -11.23 2.81
C GLN A 465 0.37 -11.66 4.27
N LEU A 466 -0.54 -11.23 5.14
CA LEU A 466 -0.52 -11.55 6.57
C LEU A 466 -1.59 -12.57 6.92
N SER A 467 -1.25 -13.44 7.86
CA SER A 467 -2.16 -14.37 8.52
C SER A 467 -2.68 -13.79 9.83
N ASP A 468 -3.85 -14.27 10.25
CA ASP A 468 -4.42 -13.92 11.56
C ASP A 468 -3.49 -14.34 12.71
N ASP A 469 -2.72 -15.41 12.54
CA ASP A 469 -1.74 -15.88 13.54
C ASP A 469 -0.62 -14.84 13.75
N GLU A 470 -0.07 -14.27 12.68
CA GLU A 470 0.97 -13.24 12.77
C GLU A 470 0.45 -11.97 13.47
N LEU A 471 -0.76 -11.52 13.10
CA LEU A 471 -1.40 -10.38 13.74
C LEU A 471 -1.76 -10.66 15.21
N THR A 472 -2.25 -11.86 15.50
CA THR A 472 -2.56 -12.31 16.86
C THR A 472 -1.33 -12.24 17.75
N GLU A 473 -0.19 -12.72 17.29
CA GLU A 473 1.06 -12.67 18.06
C GLU A 473 1.54 -11.23 18.28
N VAL A 474 1.39 -10.35 17.29
CA VAL A 474 1.66 -8.91 17.48
C VAL A 474 0.77 -8.31 18.56
N PHE A 475 -0.54 -8.54 18.50
CA PHE A 475 -1.51 -8.01 19.45
C PHE A 475 -1.26 -8.53 20.86
N LYS A 476 -0.95 -9.82 21.00
CA LYS A 476 -0.62 -10.42 22.30
C LYS A 476 0.69 -9.89 22.86
N LYS A 477 1.69 -9.60 22.03
CA LYS A 477 3.06 -9.31 22.48
C LYS A 477 3.33 -7.83 22.70
N TYR A 478 2.78 -6.96 21.85
CA TYR A 478 3.17 -5.56 21.80
C TYR A 478 2.08 -4.58 22.27
N PHE A 479 0.82 -5.01 22.31
CA PHE A 479 -0.31 -4.18 22.74
C PHE A 479 -0.94 -4.67 24.05
N GLY A 480 -1.78 -3.82 24.65
CA GLY A 480 -2.40 -4.07 25.96
C GLY A 480 -2.27 -2.89 26.94
N PRO A 481 -2.44 -3.13 28.25
CA PRO A 481 -2.48 -2.06 29.27
C PRO A 481 -1.18 -1.27 29.37
N LEU A 482 -1.25 -0.01 29.82
CA LEU A 482 -0.12 0.95 29.83
C LEU A 482 1.16 0.38 30.47
N ASP A 483 1.03 -0.32 31.59
CA ASP A 483 2.11 -0.84 32.42
C ASP A 483 2.65 -2.21 31.97
N ARG A 484 2.14 -2.72 30.83
CA ARG A 484 2.58 -3.97 30.19
C ARG A 484 4.10 -4.11 30.23
N LYS A 485 4.56 -5.26 30.72
CA LYS A 485 5.96 -5.65 30.63
C LYS A 485 6.22 -6.26 29.26
N PHE A 486 7.26 -5.79 28.60
CA PHE A 486 7.75 -6.40 27.39
C PHE A 486 8.88 -7.34 27.77
N ASP A 487 8.80 -8.58 27.32
CA ASP A 487 9.87 -9.54 27.53
C ASP A 487 11.19 -8.96 26.99
N LYS A 488 12.28 -9.23 27.70
CA LYS A 488 13.61 -9.07 27.10
C LYS A 488 13.58 -10.04 25.92
N GLU A 489 13.58 -9.51 24.70
CA GLU A 489 13.62 -10.40 23.55
C GLU A 489 14.90 -11.21 23.69
N THR A 490 14.73 -12.53 23.90
CA THR A 490 15.82 -13.47 23.77
C THR A 490 16.29 -13.31 22.34
N GLU A 491 17.53 -12.84 22.18
CA GLU A 491 18.22 -12.74 20.92
C GLU A 491 18.12 -14.10 20.21
N ILE A 492 17.16 -14.24 19.29
CA ILE A 492 17.38 -15.07 18.10
C ILE A 492 18.21 -14.19 17.16
N SER A 493 19.42 -13.92 17.62
CA SER A 493 20.54 -13.46 16.83
C SER A 493 21.02 -14.68 16.03
N SER A 494 20.37 -14.98 14.90
CA SER A 494 20.94 -15.87 13.89
C SER A 494 20.30 -15.76 12.50
N GLU A 495 19.78 -14.59 12.10
CA GLU A 495 19.31 -14.41 10.71
C GLU A 495 19.88 -13.15 10.01
N TYR A 496 20.87 -12.48 10.62
CA TYR A 496 21.74 -11.54 9.91
C TYR A 496 22.95 -12.22 9.24
N THR A 497 23.07 -13.55 9.32
CA THR A 497 24.21 -14.31 8.78
C THR A 497 23.82 -15.31 7.68
N SER A 498 22.62 -15.19 7.10
CA SER A 498 22.16 -16.12 6.06
C SER A 498 21.19 -15.48 5.05
N ILE A 499 21.41 -14.20 4.72
CA ILE A 499 21.05 -13.78 3.36
C ILE A 499 22.16 -14.38 2.49
N GLU A 500 21.91 -15.55 1.90
CA GLU A 500 22.80 -16.10 0.88
C GLU A 500 23.01 -15.02 -0.20
N LEU A 501 24.28 -14.69 -0.41
CA LEU A 501 24.81 -13.73 -1.37
C LEU A 501 24.50 -14.15 -2.82
#